data_AF-A0A3S7GTF9-F1
#
_entry.id   AF-A0A3S7GTF9-F1
#
_cell.length_a   1.000
_cell.length_b   1.000
_cell.length_c   1.000
_cell.angle_alpha   90.00
_cell.angle_beta   90.00
_cell.angle_gamma   90.00
#
_symmetry.space_group_name_H-M   'P 1'
#
loop_
_entity.id
_entity.type
_entity.pdbx_description
1 polymer ?
#
loop_
_entity_poly.entity_id
_entity_poly.type
_entity_poly.pdbx_seq_one_letter_code
_entity_poly.pdbx_strand_id
1 'polypeptide(L)'
;MEYQYPLDLDWSNDEMIEVIKFFNQIENYYEKSIIGTELMEQYKKFKQIVPSKAEEKQIFKEFEEKSGYNSYKVIQEVKKHPDRENFSKH
;
A
#
# COMPACT_ATOMS: atom_id res chain seq x y z
N MET A 1 -15.43 -12.01 -2.21
CA MET A 1 -14.34 -12.51 -1.34
C MET A 1 -14.04 -11.38 -0.38
N GLU A 2 -14.41 -11.52 0.89
CA GLU A 2 -14.17 -10.50 1.91
C GLU A 2 -12.77 -10.71 2.47
N TYR A 3 -11.79 -9.98 1.94
CA TYR A 3 -10.46 -9.96 2.53
C TYR A 3 -10.50 -9.13 3.81
N GLN A 4 -10.22 -9.76 4.95
CA GLN A 4 -10.01 -9.07 6.22
C GLN A 4 -8.68 -8.31 6.15
N TYR A 5 -8.75 -7.02 5.89
CA TYR A 5 -7.64 -6.10 6.14
C TYR A 5 -7.33 -6.07 7.65
N PRO A 6 -6.11 -5.66 8.05
CA PRO A 6 -5.82 -5.26 9.44
C PRO A 6 -6.69 -4.03 9.75
N LEU A 7 -7.94 -4.26 10.16
CA LEU A 7 -8.91 -3.20 10.38
C LEU A 7 -8.76 -2.73 11.81
N ASP A 8 -8.28 -1.50 11.97
CA ASP A 8 -8.62 -0.72 13.15
C ASP A 8 -10.11 -0.36 13.04
N LEU A 9 -10.90 -0.73 14.05
CA LEU A 9 -12.35 -0.49 14.09
C LEU A 9 -12.68 1.00 14.23
N ASP A 10 -11.67 1.83 14.49
CA ASP A 10 -11.80 3.28 14.62
C ASP A 10 -11.77 4.02 13.27
N TRP A 11 -11.46 3.34 12.16
CA TRP A 11 -11.47 3.97 10.83
C TRP A 11 -12.87 4.15 10.27
N SER A 12 -13.13 5.33 9.72
CA SER A 12 -14.32 5.58 8.93
C SER A 12 -14.33 4.79 7.61
N ASN A 13 -15.51 4.68 7.00
CA ASN A 13 -15.65 4.01 5.70
C ASN A 13 -14.75 4.62 4.62
N ASP A 14 -14.59 5.94 4.61
CA ASP A 14 -13.75 6.62 3.64
C ASP A 14 -12.26 6.29 3.85
N GLU A 15 -11.82 6.22 5.10
CA GLU A 15 -10.45 5.85 5.44
C GLU A 15 -10.16 4.40 5.05
N MET A 16 -11.09 3.47 5.32
CA MET A 16 -10.98 2.09 4.85
C MET A 16 -10.81 2.01 3.33
N ILE A 17 -11.59 2.79 2.58
CA ILE A 17 -11.50 2.84 1.11
C ILE A 17 -10.11 3.32 0.67
N GLU A 18 -9.53 4.34 1.31
CA GLU A 18 -8.18 4.82 0.96
C GLU A 18 -7.09 3.80 1.30
N VAL A 19 -7.21 3.07 2.40
CA VAL A 19 -6.29 1.97 2.75
C VAL A 19 -6.38 0.84 1.72
N ILE A 20 -7.59 0.46 1.30
CA ILE A 20 -7.80 -0.56 0.26
C ILE A 20 -7.18 -0.11 -1.07
N LYS A 21 -7.39 1.14 -1.48
CA LYS A 21 -6.78 1.70 -2.70
C LYS A 21 -5.26 1.62 -2.67
N PHE A 22 -4.64 1.89 -1.51
CA PHE A 22 -3.21 1.73 -1.34
C PHE A 22 -2.76 0.27 -1.58
N PHE A 23 -3.41 -0.70 -0.94
CA PHE A 23 -3.03 -2.11 -1.11
C PHE A 23 -3.31 -2.64 -2.52
N ASN A 24 -4.38 -2.21 -3.18
CA ASN A 24 -4.64 -2.55 -4.59
C ASN A 24 -3.49 -2.06 -5.51
N GLN A 25 -2.88 -0.91 -5.22
CA GLN A 25 -1.69 -0.45 -5.96
C GLN A 25 -0.48 -1.34 -5.70
N ILE A 26 -0.32 -1.86 -4.48
CA ILE A 26 0.74 -2.84 -4.19
C ILE A 26 0.51 -4.12 -5.00
N GLU A 27 -0.71 -4.67 -5.02
CA GLU A 27 -1.06 -5.84 -5.82
C GLU A 27 -0.79 -5.61 -7.32
N ASN A 28 -1.25 -4.48 -7.86
CA ASN A 28 -1.03 -4.12 -9.26
C ASN A 28 0.44 -4.00 -9.64
N TYR A 29 1.32 -3.58 -8.72
CA TYR A 29 2.77 -3.56 -8.98
C TYR A 29 3.32 -4.98 -9.21
N TYR A 30 2.80 -5.99 -8.50
CA TYR A 30 3.23 -7.38 -8.66
C TYR A 30 2.59 -8.06 -9.87
N GLU A 31 1.33 -7.76 -10.16
CA GLU A 31 0.55 -8.45 -11.20
C GLU A 31 0.62 -7.79 -12.58
N LYS A 32 0.88 -6.47 -12.60
CA LYS A 32 0.83 -5.63 -13.80
C LYS A 32 1.92 -4.55 -13.69
N SER A 33 1.52 -3.29 -13.89
CA SER A 33 2.32 -2.10 -13.69
C SER A 33 1.49 -1.05 -12.97
N ILE A 34 2.17 -0.13 -12.30
CA ILE A 34 1.58 1.03 -11.64
C ILE A 34 2.31 2.31 -12.05
N ILE A 35 1.64 3.43 -11.85
CA ILE A 35 2.27 4.76 -11.94
C ILE A 35 2.79 5.13 -10.55
N GLY A 36 4.08 5.43 -10.45
CA GLY A 36 4.74 5.69 -9.17
C GLY A 36 4.19 6.91 -8.43
N THR A 37 3.79 7.96 -9.16
CA THR A 37 3.15 9.15 -8.57
C THR A 37 1.80 8.80 -7.95
N GLU A 38 0.97 8.00 -8.63
CA GLU A 38 -0.32 7.55 -8.10
C GLU A 38 -0.16 6.68 -6.85
N LEU A 39 0.78 5.72 -6.85
CA LEU A 39 1.06 4.92 -5.65
C LEU A 39 1.51 5.82 -4.49
N MET A 40 2.37 6.81 -4.75
CA MET A 40 2.85 7.72 -3.71
C MET A 40 1.75 8.64 -3.16
N GLU A 41 0.78 9.03 -3.98
CA GLU A 41 -0.42 9.73 -3.52
C GLU A 41 -1.28 8.85 -2.60
N GLN A 42 -1.54 7.60 -2.99
CA GLN A 42 -2.27 6.65 -2.13
C GLN A 42 -1.52 6.36 -0.84
N TYR A 43 -0.19 6.20 -0.91
CA TYR A 43 0.65 6.02 0.28
C TYR A 43 0.59 7.24 1.21
N LYS A 44 0.55 8.47 0.67
CA LYS A 44 0.41 9.67 1.49
C LYS A 44 -0.91 9.67 2.27
N LYS A 45 -2.01 9.27 1.64
CA LYS A 45 -3.32 9.17 2.30
C LYS A 45 -3.35 8.04 3.33
N PHE A 46 -2.80 6.88 2.98
CA PHE A 46 -2.57 5.79 3.93
C PHE A 46 -1.81 6.29 5.17
N LYS A 47 -0.76 7.11 4.99
CA LYS A 47 0.01 7.69 6.10
C LYS A 47 -0.74 8.75 6.91
N GLN A 48 -1.78 9.38 6.37
CA GLN A 48 -2.65 10.28 7.15
C GLN A 48 -3.53 9.48 8.12
N ILE A 49 -3.95 8.28 7.70
CA ILE A 49 -4.78 7.36 8.49
C ILE A 49 -3.90 6.60 9.50
N VAL A 50 -2.74 6.12 9.04
CA VAL A 50 -1.76 5.34 9.80
C VAL A 50 -0.46 6.15 9.97
N PRO A 51 -0.43 7.17 10.85
CA PRO A 51 0.76 8.01 11.03
C PRO A 51 1.90 7.23 11.68
N SER A 52 1.59 6.28 12.58
CA SER A 52 2.57 5.49 13.31
C SER A 52 3.39 4.57 12.40
N LYS A 53 4.72 4.64 12.54
CA LYS A 53 5.64 3.74 11.80
C LYS A 53 5.57 2.30 12.31
N ALA A 54 5.25 2.10 13.59
CA ALA A 54 5.12 0.75 14.15
C ALA A 54 3.88 0.06 13.60
N GLU A 55 2.77 0.79 13.55
CA GLU A 55 1.50 0.33 13.00
C GLU A 55 1.60 0.06 11.49
N GLU A 56 2.19 0.97 10.72
CA GLU A 56 2.48 0.74 9.29
C GLU A 56 3.23 -0.58 9.07
N LYS A 57 4.27 -0.85 9.87
CA LYS A 57 5.02 -2.11 9.76
C LYS A 57 4.18 -3.33 10.08
N GLN A 58 3.30 -3.24 11.08
CA GLN A 58 2.41 -4.33 11.44
C GLN A 58 1.41 -4.60 10.30
N ILE A 59 0.74 -3.57 9.80
CA ILE A 59 -0.22 -3.69 8.70
C ILE A 59 0.47 -4.24 7.44
N PHE A 60 1.66 -3.76 7.11
CA PHE A 60 2.43 -4.27 5.96
C PHE A 60 2.79 -5.75 6.13
N LYS A 61 3.18 -6.16 7.35
CA LYS A 61 3.48 -7.56 7.65
C LYS A 61 2.23 -8.43 7.52
N GLU A 62 1.10 -8.01 8.08
CA GLU A 62 -0.16 -8.76 7.99
C GLU A 62 -0.66 -8.87 6.54
N PHE A 63 -0.50 -7.80 5.76
CA PHE A 63 -0.81 -7.82 4.32
C PHE A 63 0.12 -8.78 3.57
N GLU A 64 1.43 -8.76 3.83
CA GLU A 64 2.40 -9.66 3.21
C GLU A 64 2.13 -11.13 3.58
N GLU A 65 1.76 -11.43 4.83
CA GLU A 65 1.40 -12.79 5.27
C GLU A 65 0.15 -13.33 4.56
N LYS A 66 -0.81 -12.47 4.22
CA LYS A 66 -2.07 -12.86 3.56
C LYS A 66 -1.96 -12.90 2.03
N SER A 67 -1.23 -11.96 1.43
CA SER A 67 -1.14 -11.79 -0.04
C SER A 67 0.14 -12.37 -0.64
N GLY A 68 1.22 -12.49 0.12
CA GLY A 68 2.56 -12.77 -0.37
C GLY A 68 3.29 -11.54 -0.96
N TYR A 69 2.68 -10.35 -0.95
CA TYR A 69 3.23 -9.14 -1.54
C TYR A 69 3.83 -8.20 -0.50
N ASN A 70 5.06 -7.73 -0.75
CA ASN A 70 5.82 -6.93 0.22
C ASN A 70 5.66 -5.43 -0.07
N SER A 71 4.70 -4.77 0.59
CA SER A 71 4.40 -3.34 0.41
C SER A 71 5.61 -2.44 0.67
N TYR A 72 6.44 -2.77 1.66
CA TYR A 72 7.62 -1.98 2.02
C TYR A 72 8.62 -1.88 0.85
N LYS A 73 8.92 -3.00 0.18
CA LYS A 73 9.86 -3.02 -0.94
C LYS A 73 9.36 -2.19 -2.12
N VAL A 74 8.06 -2.26 -2.43
CA VAL A 74 7.45 -1.46 -3.50
C VAL A 74 7.61 0.03 -3.21
N ILE A 75 7.25 0.47 -2.00
CA ILE A 75 7.39 1.87 -1.60
C ILE A 75 8.85 2.33 -1.63
N GLN A 76 9.79 1.48 -1.19
CA GLN A 76 11.21 1.79 -1.27
C GLN A 76 11.70 1.94 -2.71
N GLU A 77 11.23 1.10 -3.62
CA GLU A 77 11.61 1.16 -5.03
C GLU A 77 11.13 2.47 -5.67
N VAL A 78 9.86 2.81 -5.50
CA VAL A 78 9.31 4.05 -6.07
C VAL A 78 10.01 5.28 -5.50
N LYS A 79 10.30 5.30 -4.19
CA LYS A 79 11.05 6.40 -3.56
C LYS A 79 12.50 6.52 -4.05
N LYS A 80 13.14 5.41 -4.46
CA LYS A 80 14.53 5.42 -4.97
C LYS A 80 14.63 5.87 -6.42
N HIS A 81 13.54 5.79 -7.18
CA HIS A 81 13.50 6.11 -8.60
C HIS A 81 12.43 7.18 -8.91
N PRO A 82 12.51 8.39 -8.34
CA PRO A 82 11.47 9.41 -8.49
C PRO A 82 11.24 9.86 -9.94
N ASP A 83 12.25 9.73 -10.81
CA ASP A 83 12.16 10.10 -12.23
C ASP A 83 11.51 9.02 -13.12
N ARG A 84 11.29 7.81 -12.57
CA ARG A 84 10.63 6.72 -13.28
C ARG A 84 9.12 6.85 -13.08
N GLU A 85 8.37 6.82 -14.18
CA GLU A 85 6.92 6.92 -14.13
C GLU A 85 6.25 5.57 -13.81
N ASN A 86 6.64 4.50 -14.51
CA ASN A 86 6.00 3.19 -14.41
C ASN A 86 6.84 2.18 -13.62
N PHE A 87 6.21 1.41 -12.75
CA PHE A 87 6.84 0.38 -11.93
C PHE A 87 6.09 -0.95 -12.02
N SER A 88 6.83 -2.04 -12.09
CA SER A 88 6.33 -3.41 -12.09
C SER A 88 7.37 -4.33 -11.47
N LYS A 89 6.93 -5.46 -10.94
CA LYS A 89 7.83 -6.52 -10.46
C LYS A 89 8.56 -7.24 -11.61
N HIS A 90 7.94 -7.26 -12.80
CA HIS A 90 8.36 -7.96 -13.99
C HIS A 90 8.85 -7.01 -15.09
#